data_AF-A0A9E1V2S8-F1
#
_entry.id   AF-A0A9E1V2S8-F1
#
_cell.length_a   1.000
_cell.length_b   1.000
_cell.length_c   1.000
_cell.angle_alpha   90.00
_cell.angle_beta   90.00
_cell.angle_gamma   90.00
#
_symmetry.space_group_name_H-M   'P 1'
#
loop_
_entity.id
_entity.type
_entity.pdbx_description
1 polymer ?
#
loop_
_entity_poly.entity_id
_entity_poly.type
_entity_poly.pdbx_seq_one_letter_code
_entity_poly.pdbx_strand_id
1 'polypeptide(L)'
;MLNAAGDSTRRPADGSTVIIDGVTYEFDSDATSTATVAVDISSNTTLAQDVQALVNAVKGYDTDFANYGDTPTVNSRISISPGSSTTILFQDDGTKAIVVDPTGMLDSTGVRVSAQDNSFTVKKQDLAYTDSVQFKFTTMATDGDTVVINGLTYTFLTAEAADTAGGDRTIFTDNTAATAANLQTMLTDLEDAIEANDSNFASGGASVDIRAYGNSTTSNTLQLKSLSSGTYDVDFAGITGTTTTVTETDDTAFTGTTQAVNTAAGIKFSSDGLPNAVNVAEIEILDFDNGAANMDDDASNASQITLDFGTINEANGMTQFGASYTPVFINQDGSRFGTFAGVTVGSDGLVTALFDNGETRPIYQIPIATFVNVNGLESRTGNTWNASQASGDYTLRTADNGPAGQTVQGALEASTVDIGEEFTSMIVVQRAYSASAKIISTADQMLEELMRVKR
;
A
#
# COMPACT_ATOMS: atom_id res chain seq x y z
N MET A 1 17.16 11.08 0.58
CA MET A 1 17.83 10.59 -0.66
C MET A 1 18.53 11.76 -1.34
N LEU A 2 19.84 11.70 -1.53
CA LEU A 2 20.62 12.67 -2.30
C LEU A 2 20.84 12.14 -3.73
N ASN A 3 19.77 11.99 -4.55
CA ASN A 3 19.87 11.56 -5.96
C ASN A 3 18.54 11.64 -6.77
N ALA A 4 17.96 12.81 -7.11
CA ALA A 4 16.89 12.85 -8.15
C ALA A 4 17.39 13.24 -9.54
N ALA A 5 18.53 13.92 -9.65
CA ALA A 5 18.92 14.50 -10.95
C ALA A 5 19.46 13.46 -11.95
N GLY A 6 19.48 12.16 -11.61
CA GLY A 6 20.06 11.10 -12.44
C GLY A 6 21.59 11.18 -12.56
N ASP A 7 22.22 12.08 -11.81
CA ASP A 7 23.65 12.35 -11.84
C ASP A 7 24.25 12.21 -10.42
N SER A 8 24.86 11.06 -10.17
CA SER A 8 25.55 10.72 -8.92
C SER A 8 26.78 11.59 -8.62
N THR A 9 27.13 12.54 -9.50
CA THR A 9 28.29 13.41 -9.34
C THR A 9 27.95 14.80 -8.79
N ARG A 10 26.66 15.16 -8.69
CA ARG A 10 26.24 16.47 -8.16
C ARG A 10 26.34 16.50 -6.63
N ARG A 11 27.10 17.46 -6.12
CA ARG A 11 27.37 17.65 -4.68
C ARG A 11 26.68 18.90 -4.15
N PRO A 12 26.28 18.92 -2.86
CA PRO A 12 25.83 20.15 -2.20
C PRO A 12 26.87 21.25 -2.34
N ALA A 13 26.43 22.48 -2.61
CA ALA A 13 27.29 23.65 -2.61
C ALA A 13 27.66 24.06 -1.20
N ASP A 14 28.77 24.79 -1.11
CA ASP A 14 29.08 25.62 0.05
C ASP A 14 27.89 26.55 0.37
N GLY A 15 27.45 26.56 1.63
CA GLY A 15 26.28 27.31 2.11
C GLY A 15 24.92 26.67 1.83
N SER A 16 24.87 25.47 1.24
CA SER A 16 23.62 24.72 1.10
C SER A 16 23.18 24.12 2.45
N THR A 17 21.87 23.95 2.65
CA THR A 17 21.34 23.54 3.96
C THR A 17 20.36 22.37 3.89
N VAL A 18 20.28 21.62 4.99
CA VAL A 18 19.26 20.62 5.25
C VAL A 18 18.77 20.77 6.68
N ILE A 19 17.47 20.67 6.90
CA ILE A 19 16.89 20.70 8.25
C ILE A 19 16.51 19.27 8.62
N ILE A 20 17.00 18.79 9.77
CA ILE A 20 16.67 17.47 10.32
C ILE A 20 16.25 17.71 11.77
N ASP A 21 15.05 17.26 12.11
CA ASP A 21 14.39 17.43 13.41
C ASP A 21 14.44 18.88 13.95
N GLY A 22 14.22 19.85 13.06
CA GLY A 22 14.26 21.28 13.40
C GLY A 22 15.66 21.88 13.55
N VAL A 23 16.73 21.08 13.42
CA VAL A 23 18.13 21.55 13.42
C VAL A 23 18.59 21.82 11.99
N THR A 24 19.17 23.00 11.74
CA THR A 24 19.72 23.35 10.43
C THR A 24 21.19 22.94 10.34
N TYR A 25 21.49 22.09 9.36
CA TYR A 25 22.82 21.65 8.99
C TYR A 25 23.24 22.34 7.69
N GLU A 26 24.40 22.97 7.67
CA GLU A 26 24.94 23.68 6.51
C GLU A 26 26.19 22.98 5.99
N PHE A 27 26.24 22.72 4.69
CA PHE A 27 27.44 22.19 4.04
C PHE A 27 28.45 23.31 3.86
N ASP A 28 29.61 23.17 4.49
CA ASP A 28 30.62 24.21 4.60
C ASP A 28 32.00 23.65 4.20
N SER A 29 32.65 24.35 3.27
CA SER A 29 33.96 24.02 2.72
C SER A 29 35.11 24.88 3.27
N ASP A 30 34.82 25.94 4.02
CA ASP A 30 35.82 26.91 4.48
C ASP A 30 35.72 27.30 5.96
N ALA A 31 34.87 26.59 6.73
CA ALA A 31 34.65 26.76 8.16
C ALA A 31 34.08 28.15 8.52
N THR A 32 33.32 28.77 7.60
CA THR A 32 32.64 30.06 7.81
C THR A 32 31.14 29.95 8.06
N SER A 33 30.62 28.73 8.26
CA SER A 33 29.20 28.43 8.46
C SER A 33 28.50 29.35 9.46
N THR A 34 27.26 29.70 9.12
CA THR A 34 26.35 30.51 9.95
C THR A 34 25.17 29.72 10.51
N ALA A 35 25.03 28.45 10.15
CA ALA A 35 24.00 27.55 10.65
C ALA A 35 24.29 27.01 12.05
N THR A 36 23.32 26.28 12.59
CA THR A 36 23.40 25.65 13.92
C THR A 36 24.49 24.58 13.98
N VAL A 37 24.69 23.84 12.88
CA VAL A 37 25.72 22.80 12.77
C VAL A 37 26.36 22.85 11.38
N ALA A 38 27.70 22.91 11.35
CA ALA A 38 28.46 22.84 10.12
C ALA A 38 28.74 21.38 9.71
N VAL A 39 28.55 21.08 8.44
CA VAL A 39 28.90 19.80 7.79
C VAL A 39 30.14 20.04 6.95
N ASP A 40 31.29 19.58 7.43
CA ASP A 40 32.58 19.77 6.75
C ASP A 40 32.63 19.01 5.42
N ILE A 41 32.72 19.75 4.32
CA ILE A 41 32.93 19.25 2.96
C ILE A 41 34.29 19.64 2.37
N SER A 42 35.16 20.31 3.15
CA SER A 42 36.45 20.86 2.71
C SER A 42 37.45 19.81 2.24
N SER A 43 37.44 18.63 2.87
CA SER A 43 38.34 17.51 2.59
C SER A 43 37.67 16.37 1.80
N ASN A 44 36.37 16.50 1.52
CA ASN A 44 35.58 15.47 0.87
C ASN A 44 35.69 15.58 -0.66
N THR A 45 35.95 14.45 -1.31
CA THR A 45 36.12 14.41 -2.78
C THR A 45 34.93 13.77 -3.50
N THR A 46 34.02 13.13 -2.77
CA THR A 46 32.89 12.37 -3.31
C THR A 46 31.59 12.69 -2.58
N LEU A 47 30.46 12.59 -3.27
CA LEU A 47 29.12 12.75 -2.67
C LEU A 47 28.89 11.78 -1.49
N ALA A 48 29.45 10.57 -1.57
CA ALA A 48 29.39 9.59 -0.49
C ALA A 48 30.09 10.07 0.80
N GLN A 49 31.21 10.80 0.66
CA GLN A 49 31.91 11.39 1.78
C GLN A 49 31.14 12.57 2.38
N ASP A 50 30.46 13.38 1.55
CA ASP A 50 29.58 14.46 2.05
C ASP A 50 28.39 13.90 2.82
N VAL A 51 27.79 12.81 2.32
CA VAL A 51 26.71 12.10 3.00
C VAL A 51 27.20 11.56 4.34
N GLN A 52 28.40 10.97 4.38
CA GLN A 52 29.00 10.49 5.63
C GLN A 52 29.30 11.63 6.61
N ALA A 53 29.76 12.78 6.12
CA ALA A 53 29.99 13.97 6.94
C ALA A 53 28.69 14.49 7.55
N LEU A 54 27.60 14.54 6.77
CA LEU A 54 26.28 14.90 7.28
C LEU A 54 25.81 13.91 8.36
N VAL A 55 25.91 12.60 8.12
CA VAL A 55 25.55 11.59 9.12
C VAL A 55 26.36 11.77 10.40
N ASN A 56 27.67 12.01 10.28
CA ASN A 56 28.54 12.23 11.44
C ASN A 56 28.19 13.53 12.20
N ALA A 57 27.87 14.62 11.48
CA ALA A 57 27.46 15.88 12.07
C ALA A 57 26.14 15.74 12.84
N VAL A 58 25.16 15.03 12.27
CA VAL A 58 23.89 14.72 12.94
C VAL A 58 24.14 13.90 14.20
N LYS A 59 24.91 12.80 14.11
CA LYS A 59 25.24 11.95 15.27
C LYS A 59 26.06 12.67 16.35
N GLY A 60 26.84 13.67 15.97
CA GLY A 60 27.69 14.43 16.90
C GLY A 60 26.95 15.55 17.61
N TYR A 61 25.88 16.09 17.01
CA TYR A 61 25.13 17.22 17.57
C TYR A 61 23.82 16.78 18.24
N ASP A 62 23.10 15.87 17.61
CA ASP A 62 21.78 15.46 18.06
C ASP A 62 21.89 14.19 18.92
N THR A 63 21.56 14.33 20.20
CA THR A 63 21.57 13.24 21.18
C THR A 63 20.61 12.11 20.82
N ASP A 64 19.57 12.39 20.03
CA ASP A 64 18.63 11.39 19.52
C ASP A 64 19.29 10.44 18.50
N PHE A 65 20.34 10.91 17.82
CA PHE A 65 21.08 10.16 16.81
C PHE A 65 22.49 9.73 17.27
N ALA A 66 22.93 10.16 18.46
CA ALA A 66 24.24 9.82 19.01
C ALA A 66 24.40 8.30 19.22
N ASN A 67 25.61 7.78 19.01
CA ASN A 67 25.92 6.39 19.36
C ASN A 67 25.92 6.22 20.90
N TYR A 68 25.50 5.06 21.39
CA TYR A 68 25.41 4.77 22.82
C TYR A 68 26.53 3.80 23.27
N GLY A 69 27.07 3.96 24.48
CA GLY A 69 28.02 3.03 25.12
C GLY A 69 29.51 3.22 24.78
N ASP A 70 30.39 2.55 25.54
CA ASP A 70 31.86 2.59 25.41
C ASP A 70 32.45 1.55 24.43
N THR A 71 31.59 0.71 23.84
CA THR A 71 31.90 -0.29 22.79
C THR A 71 30.98 -0.04 21.59
N PRO A 72 31.21 -0.57 20.37
CA PRO A 72 30.64 0.01 19.15
C PRO A 72 29.16 -0.39 18.95
N THR A 73 28.29 0.00 19.87
CA THR A 73 26.85 0.01 19.75
C THR A 73 26.47 1.24 18.93
N VAL A 74 26.45 1.04 17.61
CA VAL A 74 26.11 2.08 16.63
C VAL A 74 24.61 2.40 16.70
N ASN A 75 24.28 3.65 16.97
CA ASN A 75 22.91 4.14 16.79
C ASN A 75 22.59 4.09 15.29
N SER A 76 21.60 3.28 14.92
CA SER A 76 21.25 3.03 13.51
C SER A 76 20.10 3.91 13.02
N ARG A 77 19.58 4.82 13.86
CA ARG A 77 18.48 5.76 13.53
C ARG A 77 18.80 6.69 12.38
N ILE A 78 20.06 7.01 12.19
CA ILE A 78 20.57 7.60 10.97
C ILE A 78 21.79 6.82 10.50
N SER A 79 21.72 6.27 9.30
CA SER A 79 22.79 5.48 8.71
C SER A 79 22.84 5.66 7.20
N ILE A 80 23.98 5.31 6.60
CA ILE A 80 24.08 5.19 5.16
C ILE A 80 23.46 3.86 4.76
N SER A 81 22.62 3.88 3.72
CA SER A 81 21.98 2.66 3.21
C SER A 81 23.04 1.64 2.78
N PRO A 82 22.93 0.36 3.20
CA PRO A 82 23.87 -0.68 2.79
C PRO A 82 23.96 -0.90 1.28
N GLY A 83 22.91 -0.52 0.53
CA GLY A 83 22.83 -0.65 -0.92
C GLY A 83 23.21 0.62 -1.71
N SER A 84 23.47 1.74 -1.05
CA SER A 84 23.79 3.01 -1.71
C SER A 84 24.55 3.97 -0.78
N SER A 85 25.77 4.33 -1.17
CA SER A 85 26.62 5.26 -0.42
C SER A 85 26.14 6.72 -0.46
N THR A 86 25.11 7.04 -1.25
CA THR A 86 24.53 8.38 -1.39
C THR A 86 23.10 8.47 -0.82
N THR A 87 22.65 7.40 -0.16
CA THR A 87 21.32 7.34 0.46
C THR A 87 21.45 7.28 1.96
N ILE A 88 20.78 8.20 2.65
CA ILE A 88 20.61 8.17 4.10
C ILE A 88 19.34 7.38 4.40
N LEU A 89 19.46 6.40 5.28
CA LEU A 89 18.38 5.67 5.90
C LEU A 89 18.09 6.30 7.25
N PHE A 90 16.84 6.70 7.45
CA PHE A 90 16.31 7.05 8.75
C PHE A 90 15.57 5.81 9.28
N GLN A 91 15.93 5.36 10.48
CA GLN A 91 15.22 4.32 11.19
C GLN A 91 14.49 4.97 12.36
N ASP A 92 13.20 4.66 12.48
CA ASP A 92 12.44 5.03 13.66
C ASP A 92 12.84 4.13 14.84
N ASP A 93 12.75 4.67 16.05
CA ASP A 93 12.98 3.94 17.30
C ASP A 93 11.78 4.00 18.26
N GLY A 94 10.64 4.51 17.78
CA GLY A 94 9.41 4.63 18.54
C GLY A 94 9.36 5.85 19.48
N THR A 95 10.35 6.74 19.46
CA THR A 95 10.40 7.88 20.39
C THR A 95 9.73 9.13 19.82
N LYS A 96 10.11 9.57 18.62
CA LYS A 96 9.57 10.78 17.95
C LYS A 96 9.61 10.66 16.43
N ALA A 97 8.67 11.34 15.77
CA ALA A 97 8.70 11.48 14.32
C ALA A 97 9.88 12.36 13.90
N ILE A 98 10.63 11.93 12.89
CA ILE A 98 11.79 12.67 12.36
C ILE A 98 11.30 13.52 11.19
N VAL A 99 11.38 14.84 11.32
CA VAL A 99 11.07 15.76 10.22
C VAL A 99 12.34 16.07 9.45
N VAL A 100 12.33 15.86 8.14
CA VAL A 100 13.47 16.16 7.27
C VAL A 100 13.01 17.09 6.15
N ASP A 101 13.66 18.25 6.06
CA ASP A 101 13.47 19.24 5.01
C ASP A 101 14.77 19.41 4.21
N PRO A 102 14.88 18.76 3.03
CA PRO A 102 16.03 18.88 2.15
C PRO A 102 15.91 20.03 1.14
N THR A 103 14.94 20.94 1.29
CA THR A 103 14.67 21.97 0.28
C THR A 103 15.82 22.97 0.09
N GLY A 104 16.72 23.11 1.06
CA GLY A 104 17.93 23.94 0.98
C GLY A 104 19.13 23.26 0.30
N MET A 105 19.04 21.97 -0.06
CA MET A 105 20.15 21.21 -0.62
C MET A 105 20.32 21.51 -2.11
N LEU A 106 21.10 22.54 -2.42
CA LEU A 106 21.37 23.02 -3.78
C LEU A 106 22.84 22.79 -4.16
N ASP A 107 23.11 22.57 -5.44
CA ASP A 107 24.46 22.58 -5.99
C ASP A 107 24.93 24.00 -6.36
N SER A 108 26.18 24.10 -6.84
CA SER A 108 26.80 25.38 -7.23
C SER A 108 26.08 26.11 -8.39
N THR A 109 25.17 25.43 -9.08
CA THR A 109 24.33 25.98 -10.15
C THR A 109 22.93 26.37 -9.68
N GLY A 110 22.64 26.20 -8.38
CA GLY A 110 21.33 26.49 -7.78
C GLY A 110 20.28 25.40 -8.05
N VAL A 111 20.69 24.24 -8.54
CA VAL A 111 19.81 23.10 -8.81
C VAL A 111 19.82 22.15 -7.62
N ARG A 112 18.66 21.55 -7.33
CA ARG A 112 18.51 20.61 -6.22
C ARG A 112 19.40 19.38 -6.40
N VAL A 113 20.09 18.98 -5.33
CA VAL A 113 20.86 17.73 -5.26
C VAL A 113 20.09 16.58 -4.60
N SER A 114 19.04 16.90 -3.85
CA SER A 114 18.15 15.91 -3.22
C SER A 114 17.17 15.31 -4.21
N ALA A 115 16.74 14.07 -3.92
CA ALA A 115 15.64 13.43 -4.63
C ALA A 115 14.26 13.79 -4.14
N GLN A 116 14.20 14.15 -2.86
CA GLN A 116 13.00 14.62 -2.21
C GLN A 116 12.89 16.13 -2.42
N ASP A 117 11.75 16.55 -2.94
CA ASP A 117 11.43 17.92 -3.34
C ASP A 117 10.65 18.69 -2.27
N ASN A 118 10.07 17.97 -1.29
CA ASN A 118 9.31 18.52 -0.19
C ASN A 118 9.85 18.03 1.17
N SER A 119 9.48 18.75 2.23
CA SER A 119 9.65 18.26 3.60
C SER A 119 8.85 16.97 3.78
N PHE A 120 9.45 15.99 4.43
CA PHE A 120 8.79 14.73 4.76
C PHE A 120 8.97 14.42 6.25
N THR A 121 7.98 13.74 6.80
CA THR A 121 8.00 13.29 8.20
C THR A 121 8.09 11.77 8.19
N VAL A 122 9.18 11.24 8.75
CA VAL A 122 9.25 9.84 9.13
C VAL A 122 8.37 9.69 10.36
N LYS A 123 7.16 9.15 10.18
CA LYS A 123 6.19 8.97 11.27
C LYS A 123 6.76 7.95 12.28
N LYS A 124 6.48 8.18 13.57
CA LYS A 124 6.68 7.19 14.63
C LYS A 124 5.92 5.91 14.24
N GLN A 125 6.61 4.79 14.21
CA GLN A 125 6.09 3.44 14.08
C GLN A 125 5.23 3.16 15.32
N ASP A 126 4.05 2.58 15.09
CA ASP A 126 3.21 2.14 16.19
C ASP A 126 3.99 1.15 17.08
N LEU A 127 3.82 1.24 18.40
CA LEU A 127 4.46 0.36 19.39
C LEU A 127 4.15 -1.12 19.11
N ALA A 128 3.05 -1.42 18.44
CA ALA A 128 2.71 -2.77 17.99
C ALA A 128 3.69 -3.35 16.94
N TYR A 129 4.46 -2.52 16.25
CA TYR A 129 5.37 -2.92 15.17
C TYR A 129 6.84 -2.60 15.43
N THR A 130 7.19 -2.06 16.60
CA THR A 130 8.58 -1.74 16.95
C THR A 130 9.38 -3.01 17.23
N ASP A 131 10.66 -3.07 16.85
CA ASP A 131 11.54 -4.22 17.15
C ASP A 131 11.99 -4.31 18.63
N SER A 132 11.49 -3.41 19.48
CA SER A 132 11.76 -3.38 20.92
C SER A 132 10.77 -2.49 21.66
N VAL A 133 10.47 -2.82 22.92
CA VAL A 133 9.70 -1.98 23.85
C VAL A 133 10.68 -1.29 24.81
N GLN A 134 10.40 -0.05 25.17
CA GLN A 134 11.26 0.78 26.01
C GLN A 134 10.51 1.29 27.25
N PHE A 135 11.10 1.07 28.43
CA PHE A 135 10.53 1.42 29.73
C PHE A 135 11.42 2.45 30.41
N LYS A 136 10.93 3.69 30.52
CA LYS A 136 11.69 4.78 31.12
C LYS A 136 11.44 4.83 32.63
N PHE A 137 12.52 4.78 33.40
CA PHE A 137 12.49 4.95 34.84
C PHE A 137 12.82 6.40 35.20
N THR A 138 11.83 7.08 35.79
CA THR A 138 11.95 8.49 36.18
C THR A 138 12.45 8.68 37.61
N THR A 139 12.31 7.66 38.47
CA THR A 139 12.79 7.64 39.85
C THR A 139 13.19 6.22 40.28
N MET A 140 13.82 6.08 41.45
CA MET A 140 14.19 4.78 42.05
C MET A 140 12.95 3.97 42.47
N ALA A 141 12.93 2.67 42.22
CA ALA A 141 11.94 1.76 42.78
C ALA A 141 12.04 1.71 44.32
N THR A 142 10.93 1.54 45.01
CA THR A 142 10.92 1.46 46.47
C THR A 142 11.24 0.05 46.96
N ASP A 143 11.69 -0.06 48.22
CA ASP A 143 11.97 -1.35 48.87
C ASP A 143 10.71 -2.24 48.87
N GLY A 144 10.79 -3.39 48.22
CA GLY A 144 9.71 -4.36 48.09
C GLY A 144 8.83 -4.18 46.86
N ASP A 145 9.09 -3.20 45.99
CA ASP A 145 8.43 -3.10 44.68
C ASP A 145 8.77 -4.33 43.82
N THR A 146 7.86 -4.69 42.91
CA THR A 146 8.06 -5.82 42.00
C THR A 146 7.75 -5.48 40.55
N VAL A 147 8.47 -6.13 39.64
CA VAL A 147 8.17 -6.17 38.21
C VAL A 147 8.05 -7.63 37.77
N VAL A 148 7.08 -7.93 36.92
CA VAL A 148 6.92 -9.26 36.32
C VAL A 148 7.22 -9.17 34.83
N ILE A 149 8.25 -9.91 34.38
CA ILE A 149 8.63 -10.00 32.97
C ILE A 149 8.55 -11.46 32.57
N ASN A 150 7.76 -11.75 31.53
CA ASN A 150 7.56 -13.10 30.99
C ASN A 150 7.16 -14.13 32.08
N GLY A 151 6.35 -13.70 33.05
CA GLY A 151 5.91 -14.52 34.19
C GLY A 151 6.94 -14.72 35.29
N LEU A 152 8.13 -14.13 35.19
CA LEU A 152 9.16 -14.11 36.23
C LEU A 152 9.07 -12.82 37.05
N THR A 153 9.00 -12.94 38.36
CA THR A 153 8.95 -11.79 39.28
C THR A 153 10.36 -11.40 39.73
N TYR A 154 10.69 -10.13 39.57
CA TYR A 154 11.89 -9.47 40.07
C TYR A 154 11.49 -8.52 41.18
N THR A 155 12.21 -8.56 42.31
CA THR A 155 11.89 -7.77 43.51
C THR A 155 12.99 -6.77 43.78
N PHE A 156 12.64 -5.49 43.91
CA PHE A 156 13.59 -4.44 44.26
C PHE A 156 13.82 -4.43 45.78
N LEU A 157 15.07 -4.52 46.22
CA LEU A 157 15.45 -4.56 47.63
C LEU A 157 16.61 -3.60 47.93
N THR A 158 16.48 -2.87 49.04
CA THR A 158 17.54 -1.98 49.57
C THR A 158 18.62 -2.69 50.36
N ALA A 159 18.33 -3.90 50.82
CA ALA A 159 19.26 -4.74 51.56
C ALA A 159 20.17 -5.59 50.65
N GLU A 160 19.93 -5.56 49.33
CA GLU A 160 20.74 -6.24 48.34
C GLU A 160 22.11 -5.54 48.20
N ALA A 161 23.15 -6.29 47.86
CA ALA A 161 24.40 -5.64 47.49
C ALA A 161 24.22 -4.95 46.13
N ALA A 162 24.94 -3.86 45.88
CA ALA A 162 25.07 -3.35 44.52
C ALA A 162 25.92 -4.36 43.72
N ASP A 163 25.29 -5.43 43.26
CA ASP A 163 25.86 -6.43 42.37
C ASP A 163 25.51 -6.04 40.92
N THR A 164 26.42 -6.36 40.01
CA THR A 164 26.25 -6.17 38.55
C THR A 164 26.54 -7.51 37.86
N ALA A 165 26.24 -8.60 38.56
CA ALA A 165 26.48 -9.99 38.13
C ALA A 165 25.60 -10.98 38.92
N GLY A 166 24.63 -10.48 39.69
CA GLY A 166 23.74 -11.29 40.52
C GLY A 166 22.73 -12.01 39.63
N GLY A 167 22.99 -13.27 39.28
CA GLY A 167 22.03 -14.07 38.50
C GLY A 167 20.76 -14.46 39.27
N ASP A 168 20.42 -13.76 40.36
CA ASP A 168 19.21 -13.96 41.13
C ASP A 168 18.07 -13.05 40.62
N ARG A 169 16.97 -12.97 41.37
CA ARG A 169 15.77 -12.19 40.97
C ARG A 169 15.53 -11.03 41.92
N THR A 170 16.58 -10.59 42.60
CA THR A 170 16.56 -9.48 43.54
C THR A 170 17.38 -8.36 42.95
N ILE A 171 16.77 -7.18 42.86
CA ILE A 171 17.37 -6.03 42.19
C ILE A 171 17.75 -5.01 43.26
N PHE A 172 19.00 -4.56 43.23
CA PHE A 172 19.49 -3.48 44.05
C PHE A 172 18.66 -2.22 43.80
N THR A 173 18.07 -1.70 44.87
CA THR A 173 17.54 -0.33 44.90
C THR A 173 18.14 0.45 46.05
N ASP A 174 18.15 1.78 45.94
CA ASP A 174 18.57 2.67 47.00
C ASP A 174 17.41 3.62 47.35
N ASN A 175 17.07 3.72 48.64
CA ASN A 175 16.08 4.69 49.14
C ASN A 175 16.59 6.15 49.10
N THR A 176 17.81 6.38 48.60
CA THR A 176 18.38 7.70 48.35
C THR A 176 17.80 8.33 47.07
N ALA A 177 17.95 9.65 46.88
CA ALA A 177 17.41 10.34 45.70
C ALA A 177 17.86 9.68 44.37
N ALA A 178 16.98 9.69 43.37
CA ALA A 178 17.24 9.17 42.03
C ALA A 178 18.35 9.98 41.32
N THR A 179 19.60 9.68 41.67
CA THR A 179 20.76 10.17 40.95
C THR A 179 20.96 9.33 39.69
N ALA A 180 21.52 9.97 38.67
CA ALA A 180 21.89 9.36 37.40
C ALA A 180 22.70 8.05 37.55
N ALA A 181 23.64 8.01 38.50
CA ALA A 181 24.46 6.83 38.77
C ALA A 181 23.67 5.69 39.43
N ASN A 182 22.79 6.00 40.39
CA ASN A 182 21.98 4.99 41.07
C ASN A 182 20.95 4.34 40.12
N LEU A 183 20.36 5.13 39.21
CA LEU A 183 19.45 4.62 38.18
C LEU A 183 20.16 3.65 37.25
N GLN A 184 21.38 3.98 36.84
CA GLN A 184 22.16 3.10 36.00
C GLN A 184 22.51 1.79 36.71
N THR A 185 22.97 1.83 37.97
CA THR A 185 23.28 0.62 38.75
C THR A 185 22.05 -0.29 38.91
N MET A 186 20.89 0.28 39.27
CA MET A 186 19.64 -0.47 39.41
C MET A 186 19.22 -1.14 38.09
N LEU A 187 19.36 -0.43 36.97
CA LEU A 187 18.98 -0.97 35.66
C LEU A 187 19.96 -2.00 35.13
N THR A 188 21.26 -1.85 35.38
CA THR A 188 22.27 -2.88 35.06
C THR A 188 21.99 -4.17 35.82
N ASP A 189 21.68 -4.08 37.12
CA ASP A 189 21.35 -5.26 37.91
C ASP A 189 20.04 -5.93 37.43
N LEU A 190 19.03 -5.12 37.06
CA LEU A 190 17.81 -5.64 36.44
C LEU A 190 18.07 -6.32 35.09
N GLU A 191 18.93 -5.75 34.25
CA GLU A 191 19.36 -6.34 32.98
C GLU A 191 20.01 -7.70 33.21
N ASP A 192 21.01 -7.77 34.08
CA ASP A 192 21.73 -9.01 34.41
C ASP A 192 20.79 -10.09 34.99
N ALA A 193 19.88 -9.69 35.88
CA ALA A 193 18.89 -10.60 36.46
C ALA A 193 17.96 -11.20 35.39
N ILE A 194 17.52 -10.40 34.40
CA ILE A 194 16.67 -10.87 33.29
C ILE A 194 17.47 -11.84 32.41
N GLU A 195 18.68 -11.47 32.01
CA GLU A 195 19.52 -12.31 31.15
C GLU A 195 19.91 -13.64 31.82
N ALA A 196 20.05 -13.66 33.15
CA ALA A 196 20.38 -14.88 33.89
C ALA A 196 19.17 -15.81 34.08
N ASN A 197 17.96 -15.26 34.19
CA ASN A 197 16.77 -16.02 34.62
C ASN A 197 15.77 -16.32 33.50
N ASP A 198 15.76 -15.54 32.42
CA ASP A 198 14.85 -15.74 31.30
C ASP A 198 15.60 -16.28 30.07
N SER A 199 15.28 -17.52 29.69
CA SER A 199 15.87 -18.17 28.52
C SER A 199 15.55 -17.45 27.20
N ASN A 200 14.47 -16.68 27.14
CA ASN A 200 14.11 -15.88 25.97
C ASN A 200 15.00 -14.63 25.82
N PHE A 201 15.65 -14.21 26.91
CA PHE A 201 16.52 -13.03 26.99
C PHE A 201 17.96 -13.38 27.37
N ALA A 202 18.36 -14.66 27.33
CA ALA A 202 19.65 -15.12 27.84
C ALA A 202 20.88 -14.50 27.15
N SER A 203 21.99 -14.36 27.92
CA SER A 203 23.22 -13.72 27.46
C SER A 203 23.76 -14.38 26.17
N GLY A 204 23.81 -13.63 25.07
CA GLY A 204 24.28 -14.13 23.78
C GLY A 204 23.68 -13.45 22.56
N GLY A 205 22.59 -12.72 22.74
CA GLY A 205 22.09 -11.71 21.81
C GLY A 205 21.60 -10.53 22.65
N ALA A 206 21.85 -9.31 22.21
CA ALA A 206 21.46 -8.07 22.90
C ALA A 206 19.92 -7.94 22.96
N SER A 207 19.23 -8.81 23.70
CA SER A 207 17.78 -8.91 23.78
C SER A 207 17.22 -8.04 24.91
N VAL A 208 18.05 -7.73 25.91
CA VAL A 208 17.86 -6.68 26.91
C VAL A 208 19.00 -5.68 26.72
N ASP A 209 18.73 -4.40 26.93
CA ASP A 209 19.72 -3.33 26.84
C ASP A 209 19.27 -2.16 27.73
N ILE A 210 20.21 -1.42 28.30
CA ILE A 210 19.91 -0.19 29.05
C ILE A 210 20.43 1.04 28.30
N ARG A 211 19.60 2.09 28.23
CA ARG A 211 19.90 3.28 27.44
C ARG A 211 19.64 4.57 28.18
N ALA A 212 20.35 5.60 27.75
CA ALA A 212 20.07 6.97 28.14
C ALA A 212 18.93 7.51 27.26
N TYR A 213 17.89 8.05 27.87
CA TYR A 213 16.81 8.73 27.16
C TYR A 213 17.01 10.25 27.13
N GLY A 214 16.87 10.85 25.95
CA GLY A 214 17.04 12.29 25.72
C GLY A 214 18.48 12.75 25.96
N ASN A 215 18.65 13.90 26.62
CA ASN A 215 19.95 14.49 26.94
C ASN A 215 20.54 13.95 28.28
N SER A 216 20.20 12.72 28.66
CA SER A 216 20.77 12.09 29.85
C SER A 216 22.18 11.58 29.55
N THR A 217 23.13 11.82 30.45
CA THR A 217 24.49 11.27 30.33
C THR A 217 24.62 9.86 30.88
N THR A 218 23.53 9.29 31.41
CA THR A 218 23.49 7.95 32.03
C THR A 218 22.22 7.20 31.63
N SER A 219 22.29 5.86 31.64
CA SER A 219 21.15 5.02 31.30
C SER A 219 20.02 5.12 32.33
N ASN A 220 18.80 5.39 31.86
CA ASN A 220 17.58 5.51 32.65
C ASN A 220 16.37 4.81 32.00
N THR A 221 16.59 4.10 30.89
CA THR A 221 15.57 3.35 30.15
C THR A 221 16.02 1.91 29.99
N LEU A 222 15.12 0.98 30.30
CA LEU A 222 15.27 -0.45 29.99
C LEU A 222 14.65 -0.70 28.61
N GLN A 223 15.36 -1.38 27.73
CA GLN A 223 14.86 -1.82 26.44
C GLN A 223 14.79 -3.35 26.39
N LEU A 224 13.63 -3.88 26.01
CA LEU A 224 13.43 -5.30 25.73
C LEU A 224 13.16 -5.47 24.24
N LYS A 225 13.99 -6.24 23.54
CA LYS A 225 13.82 -6.52 22.12
C LYS A 225 12.72 -7.54 21.88
N SER A 226 12.13 -7.47 20.69
CA SER A 226 11.18 -8.44 20.19
C SER A 226 11.83 -9.82 20.06
N LEU A 227 11.07 -10.86 20.38
CA LEU A 227 11.56 -12.23 20.26
C LEU A 227 11.52 -12.68 18.79
N SER A 228 12.46 -13.55 18.41
CA SER A 228 12.47 -14.19 17.09
C SER A 228 11.25 -15.09 16.83
N SER A 229 10.56 -15.47 17.91
CA SER A 229 9.28 -16.18 17.91
C SER A 229 8.65 -16.13 19.30
N GLY A 230 7.33 -15.97 19.40
CA GLY A 230 6.59 -15.96 20.67
C GLY A 230 6.18 -14.55 21.11
N THR A 231 5.69 -14.43 22.34
CA THR A 231 5.28 -13.16 22.97
C THR A 231 5.77 -13.15 24.42
N TYR A 232 5.95 -11.97 25.00
CA TYR A 232 6.28 -11.82 26.42
C TYR A 232 5.41 -10.74 27.06
N ASP A 233 5.11 -10.92 28.33
CA ASP A 233 4.33 -9.96 29.12
C ASP A 233 5.26 -9.13 29.99
N VAL A 234 4.94 -7.85 30.15
CA VAL A 234 5.61 -6.98 31.13
C VAL A 234 4.55 -6.31 31.98
N ASP A 235 4.64 -6.54 33.29
CA ASP A 235 3.72 -5.98 34.28
C ASP A 235 4.50 -5.22 35.36
N PHE A 236 4.25 -3.91 35.44
CA PHE A 236 4.79 -3.01 36.46
C PHE A 236 3.78 -2.66 37.55
N ALA A 237 2.63 -3.34 37.63
CA ALA A 237 1.61 -3.08 38.66
C ALA A 237 2.14 -3.24 40.09
N GLY A 238 3.24 -3.97 40.28
CA GLY A 238 3.93 -4.13 41.56
C GLY A 238 4.83 -2.97 41.98
N ILE A 239 5.02 -1.94 41.14
CA ILE A 239 5.75 -0.72 41.51
C ILE A 239 4.76 0.26 42.16
N THR A 240 4.87 0.45 43.46
CA THR A 240 3.90 1.18 44.28
C THR A 240 4.44 2.51 44.79
N GLY A 241 4.25 3.58 44.00
CA GLY A 241 4.58 4.93 44.44
C GLY A 241 4.06 6.01 43.49
N THR A 242 3.53 7.11 44.05
CA THR A 242 2.99 8.26 43.27
C THR A 242 4.11 9.06 42.55
N THR A 243 5.37 8.70 42.78
CA THR A 243 6.58 9.32 42.23
C THR A 243 7.42 8.39 41.36
N THR A 244 7.10 7.08 41.33
CA THR A 244 7.73 6.05 40.49
C THR A 244 6.82 5.77 39.30
N THR A 245 6.97 6.58 38.26
CA THR A 245 6.30 6.34 36.98
C THR A 245 7.28 5.67 36.04
N VAL A 246 7.10 4.36 35.83
CA VAL A 246 7.54 3.74 34.59
C VAL A 246 6.63 4.32 33.51
N THR A 247 7.23 5.14 32.66
CA THR A 247 6.52 5.71 31.52
C THR A 247 6.99 5.03 30.26
N GLU A 248 6.12 5.03 29.27
CA GLU A 248 6.55 4.90 27.89
C GLU A 248 7.54 6.02 27.55
N THR A 249 8.18 5.84 26.41
CA THR A 249 9.24 6.74 25.95
C THR A 249 8.69 8.11 25.50
N ASP A 250 7.37 8.30 25.51
CA ASP A 250 6.65 9.56 25.31
C ASP A 250 6.08 10.18 26.60
N ASP A 251 6.56 9.73 27.77
CA ASP A 251 6.12 10.15 29.10
C ASP A 251 4.65 9.81 29.43
N THR A 252 3.99 8.97 28.63
CA THR A 252 2.70 8.39 29.01
C THR A 252 2.89 7.29 30.06
N ALA A 253 1.94 7.15 30.99
CA ALA A 253 2.04 6.11 32.01
C ALA A 253 1.99 4.73 31.34
N PHE A 254 2.96 3.86 31.66
CA PHE A 254 2.92 2.49 31.20
C PHE A 254 1.71 1.78 31.81
N THR A 255 0.83 1.24 30.98
CA THR A 255 -0.28 0.41 31.43
C THR A 255 0.12 -1.05 31.22
N GLY A 256 0.21 -1.85 32.28
CA GLY A 256 0.56 -3.27 32.18
C GLY A 256 -0.27 -4.00 31.12
N THR A 257 0.35 -4.31 29.99
CA THR A 257 -0.26 -5.00 28.85
C THR A 257 0.65 -6.11 28.35
N THR A 258 0.02 -7.18 27.86
CA THR A 258 0.70 -8.23 27.10
C THR A 258 1.28 -7.65 25.82
N GLN A 259 2.61 -7.67 25.67
CA GLN A 259 3.29 -7.16 24.49
C GLN A 259 3.52 -8.28 23.48
N ALA A 260 2.70 -8.30 22.43
CA ALA A 260 2.82 -9.25 21.33
C ALA A 260 3.82 -8.75 20.28
N VAL A 261 5.12 -8.75 20.60
CA VAL A 261 6.15 -8.28 19.66
C VAL A 261 6.97 -9.45 19.14
N ASN A 262 6.65 -9.88 17.92
CA ASN A 262 7.20 -11.06 17.26
C ASN A 262 7.83 -10.64 15.92
N THR A 263 9.15 -10.80 15.76
CA THR A 263 9.81 -10.65 14.46
C THR A 263 9.63 -11.94 13.64
N ALA A 264 8.39 -12.29 13.32
CA ALA A 264 8.11 -13.44 12.49
C ALA A 264 8.65 -13.15 11.09
N ALA A 265 9.62 -13.94 10.62
CA ALA A 265 10.12 -13.80 9.24
C ALA A 265 8.94 -13.82 8.26
N GLY A 266 8.88 -12.81 7.38
CA GLY A 266 7.73 -12.58 6.51
C GLY A 266 7.44 -13.76 5.58
N ILE A 267 8.49 -14.42 5.07
CA ILE A 267 8.40 -15.68 4.33
C ILE A 267 9.51 -16.61 4.83
N LYS A 268 9.19 -17.88 5.10
CA LYS A 268 10.15 -18.94 5.46
C LYS A 268 10.12 -20.01 4.38
N PHE A 269 11.29 -20.48 3.96
CA PHE A 269 11.43 -21.61 3.04
C PHE A 269 11.89 -22.87 3.77
N SER A 270 11.44 -24.03 3.32
CA SER A 270 11.97 -25.34 3.72
C SER A 270 13.24 -25.70 2.94
N SER A 271 13.91 -26.78 3.35
CA SER A 271 15.14 -27.26 2.72
C SER A 271 14.98 -27.73 1.27
N ASP A 272 13.74 -27.89 0.81
CA ASP A 272 13.36 -28.17 -0.58
C ASP A 272 13.19 -26.90 -1.42
N GLY A 273 13.36 -25.70 -0.83
CA GLY A 273 13.23 -24.41 -1.51
C GLY A 273 11.78 -23.94 -1.68
N LEU A 274 10.81 -24.63 -1.09
CA LEU A 274 9.39 -24.24 -1.11
C LEU A 274 9.02 -23.40 0.11
N PRO A 275 8.03 -22.51 0.02
CA PRO A 275 7.59 -21.70 1.16
C PRO A 275 6.90 -22.59 2.20
N ASN A 276 7.39 -22.56 3.44
CA ASN A 276 6.84 -23.26 4.61
C ASN A 276 5.96 -22.34 5.48
N ALA A 277 6.20 -21.03 5.44
CA ALA A 277 5.33 -20.04 6.08
C ALA A 277 5.34 -18.72 5.29
N VAL A 278 4.17 -18.09 5.17
CA VAL A 278 4.00 -16.73 4.65
C VAL A 278 3.21 -15.96 5.70
N ASN A 279 3.87 -15.01 6.37
CA ASN A 279 3.33 -14.23 7.48
C ASN A 279 2.98 -12.78 7.06
N VAL A 280 3.10 -12.46 5.77
CA VAL A 280 2.74 -11.16 5.18
C VAL A 280 1.73 -11.43 4.07
N ALA A 281 0.46 -11.54 4.44
CA ALA A 281 -0.64 -11.80 3.50
C ALA A 281 -1.21 -10.50 2.91
N GLU A 282 -1.21 -9.44 3.72
CA GLU A 282 -1.84 -8.17 3.39
C GLU A 282 -0.91 -7.03 3.79
N ILE A 283 -0.77 -6.05 2.91
CA ILE A 283 -0.18 -4.76 3.25
C ILE A 283 -1.31 -3.75 3.32
N GLU A 284 -1.51 -3.19 4.51
CA GLU A 284 -2.37 -2.03 4.67
C GLU A 284 -1.71 -0.82 4.03
N ILE A 285 -2.40 -0.21 3.07
CA ILE A 285 -2.01 1.09 2.52
C ILE A 285 -2.91 2.13 3.17
N LEU A 286 -2.31 2.86 4.11
CA LEU A 286 -2.92 4.06 4.67
C LEU A 286 -2.87 5.15 3.59
N ASP A 287 -4.01 5.79 3.33
CA ASP A 287 -4.16 6.97 2.48
C ASP A 287 -3.97 6.74 0.95
N PHE A 288 -4.82 5.94 0.31
CA PHE A 288 -4.97 5.96 -1.16
C PHE A 288 -5.59 7.29 -1.64
N ASP A 289 -4.75 8.32 -1.77
CA ASP A 289 -5.15 9.61 -2.36
C ASP A 289 -5.22 9.47 -3.89
N ASN A 290 -6.40 9.14 -4.46
CA ASN A 290 -6.86 9.45 -5.85
C ASN A 290 -7.97 8.54 -6.44
N GLY A 291 -8.72 7.76 -5.66
CA GLY A 291 -9.80 6.92 -6.23
C GLY A 291 -9.35 5.55 -6.72
N ALA A 292 -8.22 5.05 -6.20
CA ALA A 292 -7.80 3.65 -6.26
C ALA A 292 -8.49 2.75 -5.22
N ALA A 293 -9.51 3.26 -4.53
CA ALA A 293 -10.36 2.45 -3.66
C ALA A 293 -11.11 1.39 -4.50
N ASN A 294 -11.35 0.23 -3.90
CA ASN A 294 -12.23 -0.79 -4.46
C ASN A 294 -13.58 -0.13 -4.80
N MET A 295 -13.96 -0.12 -6.08
CA MET A 295 -15.18 0.53 -6.57
C MET A 295 -16.46 -0.27 -6.21
N ASP A 296 -16.42 -1.11 -5.19
CA ASP A 296 -17.58 -1.89 -4.70
C ASP A 296 -18.51 -1.10 -3.77
N ASP A 297 -18.14 0.14 -3.43
CA ASP A 297 -18.90 1.05 -2.55
C ASP A 297 -19.05 0.51 -1.11
N ASP A 298 -18.20 -0.45 -0.70
CA ASP A 298 -18.17 -0.98 0.66
C ASP A 298 -17.15 -0.23 1.53
N ALA A 299 -17.65 0.66 2.39
CA ALA A 299 -16.86 1.45 3.34
C ALA A 299 -16.12 0.60 4.40
N SER A 300 -16.37 -0.71 4.47
CA SER A 300 -15.77 -1.64 5.43
C SER A 300 -14.43 -2.21 4.96
N ASN A 301 -14.14 -2.11 3.66
CA ASN A 301 -12.91 -2.63 3.07
C ASN A 301 -11.82 -1.56 3.15
N ALA A 302 -10.97 -1.63 4.18
CA ALA A 302 -9.70 -0.91 4.16
C ALA A 302 -8.98 -1.28 2.86
N SER A 303 -8.41 -0.28 2.15
CA SER A 303 -7.73 -0.49 0.87
C SER A 303 -6.41 -1.21 1.10
N GLN A 304 -6.47 -2.52 1.30
CA GLN A 304 -5.32 -3.39 1.49
C GLN A 304 -4.89 -3.97 0.14
N ILE A 305 -3.59 -3.98 -0.12
CA ILE A 305 -3.04 -4.80 -1.20
C ILE A 305 -2.77 -6.18 -0.61
N THR A 306 -3.53 -7.17 -1.06
CA THR A 306 -3.20 -8.58 -0.79
C THR A 306 -1.99 -8.94 -1.64
N LEU A 307 -0.91 -9.38 -0.99
CA LEU A 307 0.27 -9.88 -1.68
C LEU A 307 0.23 -11.40 -1.69
N ASP A 308 0.02 -11.97 -2.87
CA ASP A 308 0.10 -13.41 -3.07
C ASP A 308 1.53 -13.83 -3.41
N PHE A 309 2.19 -14.49 -2.46
CA PHE A 309 3.52 -15.06 -2.63
C PHE A 309 3.51 -16.56 -2.97
N GLY A 310 2.34 -17.14 -3.22
CA GLY A 310 2.12 -18.56 -3.44
C GLY A 310 1.60 -19.29 -2.19
N THR A 311 1.20 -20.53 -2.38
CA THR A 311 0.69 -21.40 -1.32
C THR A 311 1.82 -22.15 -0.63
N ILE A 312 1.61 -22.42 0.65
CA ILE A 312 2.58 -23.15 1.48
C ILE A 312 2.78 -24.56 0.90
N ASN A 313 4.04 -24.97 0.76
CA ASN A 313 4.50 -26.24 0.20
C ASN A 313 4.18 -26.46 -1.28
N GLU A 314 3.87 -25.42 -2.05
CA GLU A 314 3.70 -25.52 -3.51
C GLU A 314 4.62 -24.55 -4.25
N ALA A 315 4.96 -24.90 -5.50
CA ALA A 315 5.83 -24.11 -6.37
C ALA A 315 5.05 -23.16 -7.30
N ASN A 316 3.96 -22.58 -6.81
CA ASN A 316 3.07 -21.68 -7.58
C ASN A 316 3.34 -20.19 -7.34
N GLY A 317 4.31 -19.84 -6.48
CA GLY A 317 4.72 -18.47 -6.21
C GLY A 317 6.23 -18.35 -6.01
N MET A 318 6.64 -17.71 -4.91
CA MET A 318 8.05 -17.54 -4.57
C MET A 318 8.71 -18.88 -4.23
N THR A 319 9.91 -19.10 -4.76
CA THR A 319 10.72 -20.29 -4.45
C THR A 319 12.17 -19.87 -4.21
N GLN A 320 12.87 -20.62 -3.36
CA GLN A 320 14.27 -20.39 -3.03
C GLN A 320 15.12 -21.56 -3.51
N PHE A 321 15.41 -21.58 -4.81
CA PHE A 321 16.36 -22.53 -5.41
C PHE A 321 17.77 -21.91 -5.53
N GLY A 322 18.79 -22.76 -5.58
CA GLY A 322 20.20 -22.36 -5.73
C GLY A 322 20.56 -21.87 -7.13
N ALA A 323 19.86 -20.83 -7.62
CA ALA A 323 20.07 -20.18 -8.90
C ALA A 323 20.03 -18.64 -8.74
N SER A 324 20.42 -17.92 -9.78
CA SER A 324 20.29 -16.46 -9.81
C SER A 324 18.82 -16.05 -9.76
N TYR A 325 18.52 -14.99 -9.00
CA TYR A 325 17.17 -14.43 -8.91
C TYR A 325 16.63 -14.06 -10.29
N THR A 326 15.46 -14.59 -10.63
CA THR A 326 14.77 -14.30 -11.89
C THR A 326 13.27 -14.17 -11.61
N PRO A 327 12.64 -13.01 -11.83
CA PRO A 327 11.19 -12.88 -11.73
C PRO A 327 10.52 -13.58 -12.92
N VAL A 328 9.61 -14.52 -12.64
CA VAL A 328 8.90 -15.28 -13.69
C VAL A 328 7.63 -14.57 -14.14
N PHE A 329 6.80 -14.12 -13.18
CA PHE A 329 5.57 -13.36 -13.44
C PHE A 329 5.31 -12.39 -12.28
N ILE A 330 4.76 -11.23 -12.60
CA ILE A 330 4.23 -10.25 -11.64
C ILE A 330 2.87 -9.86 -12.21
N ASN A 331 1.81 -10.20 -11.49
CA ASN A 331 0.45 -9.85 -11.85
C ASN A 331 -0.08 -8.83 -10.85
N GLN A 332 -0.85 -7.88 -11.34
CA GLN A 332 -1.58 -6.91 -10.54
C GLN A 332 -2.98 -6.75 -11.14
N ASP A 333 -3.96 -6.53 -10.28
CA ASP A 333 -5.36 -6.27 -10.65
C ASP A 333 -5.70 -4.77 -10.60
N GLY A 334 -4.74 -3.92 -10.23
CA GLY A 334 -4.87 -2.47 -10.28
C GLY A 334 -4.73 -1.90 -11.70
N SER A 335 -5.65 -1.00 -12.07
CA SER A 335 -5.63 -0.25 -13.32
C SER A 335 -5.74 1.25 -13.07
N ARG A 336 -5.17 2.05 -13.97
CA ARG A 336 -5.32 3.51 -13.94
C ARG A 336 -6.77 3.90 -14.22
N PHE A 337 -7.23 5.03 -13.70
CA PHE A 337 -8.54 5.57 -14.06
C PHE A 337 -8.63 5.73 -15.59
N GLY A 338 -9.71 5.19 -16.16
CA GLY A 338 -9.94 5.20 -17.60
C GLY A 338 -11.16 6.01 -17.98
N THR A 339 -11.05 6.82 -19.04
CA THR A 339 -12.20 7.49 -19.64
C THR A 339 -12.82 6.63 -20.73
N PHE A 340 -14.12 6.83 -20.99
CA PHE A 340 -14.84 6.09 -22.03
C PHE A 340 -14.25 6.39 -23.41
N ALA A 341 -13.73 5.36 -24.08
CA ALA A 341 -13.11 5.48 -25.39
C ALA A 341 -14.07 5.05 -26.53
N GLY A 342 -14.96 4.10 -26.27
CA GLY A 342 -15.92 3.66 -27.29
C GLY A 342 -16.78 2.48 -26.87
N VAL A 343 -17.63 2.03 -27.80
CA VAL A 343 -18.50 0.88 -27.62
C VAL A 343 -18.34 -0.08 -28.81
N THR A 344 -18.25 -1.37 -28.52
CA THR A 344 -18.31 -2.44 -29.49
C THR A 344 -19.53 -3.32 -29.24
N VAL A 345 -20.12 -3.86 -30.30
CA VAL A 345 -21.23 -4.79 -30.22
C VAL A 345 -20.78 -6.08 -30.88
N GLY A 346 -20.68 -7.14 -30.09
CA GLY A 346 -20.35 -8.48 -30.56
C GLY A 346 -21.44 -9.07 -31.45
N SER A 347 -21.09 -10.13 -32.20
CA SER A 347 -22.05 -10.84 -33.06
C SER A 347 -23.15 -11.56 -32.28
N ASP A 348 -22.84 -11.91 -31.03
CA ASP A 348 -23.72 -12.43 -30.00
C ASP A 348 -24.63 -11.36 -29.36
N GLY A 349 -24.48 -10.09 -29.75
CA GLY A 349 -25.26 -8.97 -29.23
C GLY A 349 -24.75 -8.41 -27.90
N LEU A 350 -23.56 -8.83 -27.44
CA LEU A 350 -22.94 -8.29 -26.24
C LEU A 350 -22.37 -6.89 -26.51
N VAL A 351 -22.84 -5.91 -25.76
CA VAL A 351 -22.38 -4.52 -25.83
C VAL A 351 -21.29 -4.33 -24.79
N THR A 352 -20.07 -4.10 -25.28
CA THR A 352 -18.88 -3.92 -24.44
C THR A 352 -18.37 -2.49 -24.61
N ALA A 353 -18.23 -1.77 -23.50
CA ALA A 353 -17.53 -0.48 -23.49
C ALA A 353 -16.02 -0.71 -23.40
N LEU A 354 -15.29 0.10 -24.17
CA LEU A 354 -13.85 0.19 -24.13
C LEU A 354 -13.44 1.47 -23.43
N PHE A 355 -12.46 1.37 -22.56
CA PHE A 355 -11.85 2.48 -21.85
C PHE A 355 -10.43 2.71 -22.38
N ASP A 356 -9.93 3.94 -22.25
CA ASP A 356 -8.59 4.33 -22.70
C ASP A 356 -7.44 3.70 -21.88
N ASN A 357 -7.76 3.14 -20.71
CA ASN A 357 -6.84 2.37 -19.87
C ASN A 357 -6.68 0.91 -20.31
N GLY A 358 -7.33 0.50 -21.41
CA GLY A 358 -7.28 -0.86 -21.94
C GLY A 358 -8.29 -1.82 -21.33
N GLU A 359 -9.08 -1.37 -20.33
CA GLU A 359 -10.15 -2.17 -19.75
C GLU A 359 -11.35 -2.25 -20.70
N THR A 360 -12.00 -3.41 -20.69
CA THR A 360 -13.26 -3.62 -21.41
C THR A 360 -14.32 -4.13 -20.45
N ARG A 361 -15.48 -3.46 -20.41
CA ARG A 361 -16.58 -3.86 -19.52
C ARG A 361 -17.83 -4.21 -20.32
N PRO A 362 -18.41 -5.40 -20.14
CA PRO A 362 -19.71 -5.72 -20.69
C PRO A 362 -20.77 -4.87 -19.98
N ILE A 363 -21.55 -4.10 -20.73
CA ILE A 363 -22.58 -3.20 -20.18
C ILE A 363 -23.96 -3.80 -20.34
N TYR A 364 -24.24 -4.36 -21.52
CA TYR A 364 -25.58 -4.78 -21.87
C TYR A 364 -25.56 -5.92 -22.88
N GLN A 365 -26.63 -6.70 -22.92
CA GLN A 365 -26.85 -7.77 -23.89
C GLN A 365 -28.11 -7.43 -24.68
N ILE A 366 -27.99 -7.24 -25.99
CA ILE A 366 -29.15 -6.92 -26.86
C ILE A 366 -29.98 -8.21 -27.03
N PRO A 367 -31.25 -8.24 -26.57
CA PRO A 367 -32.12 -9.36 -26.81
C PRO A 367 -32.79 -9.23 -28.18
N ILE A 368 -32.90 -10.35 -28.91
CA ILE A 368 -33.65 -10.44 -30.16
C ILE A 368 -35.00 -11.12 -29.87
N ALA A 369 -36.09 -10.44 -30.22
CA ALA A 369 -37.43 -10.99 -30.14
C ALA A 369 -37.72 -11.86 -31.37
N THR A 370 -38.09 -13.12 -31.13
CA THR A 370 -38.52 -14.06 -32.17
C THR A 370 -40.02 -14.37 -32.01
N PHE A 371 -40.72 -14.55 -33.12
CA PHE A 371 -42.16 -14.84 -33.15
C PHE A 371 -42.41 -16.14 -33.90
N VAL A 372 -43.48 -16.85 -33.55
CA VAL A 372 -43.85 -18.11 -34.22
C VAL A 372 -44.30 -17.84 -35.66
N ASN A 373 -45.05 -16.75 -35.89
CA ASN A 373 -45.51 -16.36 -37.22
C ASN A 373 -45.20 -14.88 -37.51
N VAL A 374 -44.10 -14.64 -38.21
CA VAL A 374 -43.62 -13.28 -38.55
C VAL A 374 -44.59 -12.53 -39.48
N ASN A 375 -45.24 -13.23 -40.41
CA ASN A 375 -46.22 -12.62 -41.34
C ASN A 375 -47.54 -12.22 -40.66
N GLY A 376 -47.76 -12.67 -39.42
CA GLY A 376 -48.91 -12.27 -38.61
C GLY A 376 -48.69 -10.95 -37.86
N LEU A 377 -47.51 -10.35 -37.93
CA LEU A 377 -47.22 -9.08 -37.25
C LEU A 377 -47.98 -7.93 -37.91
N GLU A 378 -48.49 -7.01 -37.10
CA GLU A 378 -49.17 -5.82 -37.61
C GLU A 378 -48.15 -4.70 -37.83
N SER A 379 -48.05 -4.23 -39.07
CA SER A 379 -47.18 -3.11 -39.42
C SER A 379 -47.67 -1.82 -38.78
N ARG A 380 -46.74 -1.06 -38.19
CA ARG A 380 -46.96 0.29 -37.70
C ARG A 380 -46.05 1.26 -38.43
N THR A 381 -46.44 2.53 -38.41
CA THR A 381 -45.66 3.62 -38.99
C THR A 381 -44.24 3.64 -38.41
N GLY A 382 -43.24 3.87 -39.28
CA GLY A 382 -41.84 4.02 -38.87
C GLY A 382 -41.03 2.72 -38.80
N ASN A 383 -41.32 1.72 -39.65
CA ASN A 383 -40.64 0.42 -39.67
C ASN A 383 -40.75 -0.36 -38.36
N THR A 384 -41.83 -0.13 -37.61
CA THR A 384 -42.12 -0.86 -36.37
C THR A 384 -43.22 -1.88 -36.60
N TRP A 385 -43.18 -2.96 -35.82
CA TRP A 385 -44.15 -4.04 -35.91
C TRP A 385 -44.74 -4.29 -34.52
N ASN A 386 -46.05 -4.58 -34.46
CA ASN A 386 -46.73 -4.93 -33.22
C ASN A 386 -47.15 -6.40 -33.24
N ALA A 387 -47.08 -7.03 -32.07
CA ALA A 387 -47.58 -8.39 -31.89
C ALA A 387 -49.11 -8.40 -32.04
N SER A 388 -49.63 -9.37 -32.78
CA SER A 388 -51.07 -9.61 -32.98
C SER A 388 -51.43 -11.01 -32.46
N GLN A 389 -52.73 -11.30 -32.37
CA GLN A 389 -53.18 -12.65 -32.01
C GLN A 389 -52.73 -13.71 -33.04
N ALA A 390 -52.50 -13.31 -34.30
CA ALA A 390 -52.06 -14.20 -35.37
C ALA A 390 -50.54 -14.42 -35.41
N SER A 391 -49.74 -13.54 -34.79
CA SER A 391 -48.27 -13.69 -34.71
C SER A 391 -47.83 -14.63 -33.58
N GLY A 392 -48.67 -14.76 -32.54
CA GLY A 392 -48.32 -15.39 -31.27
C GLY A 392 -47.46 -14.47 -30.39
N ASP A 393 -47.13 -14.97 -29.20
CA ASP A 393 -46.28 -14.26 -28.23
C ASP A 393 -44.81 -14.23 -28.67
N TYR A 394 -44.10 -13.19 -28.24
CA TYR A 394 -42.67 -13.04 -28.50
C TYR A 394 -41.85 -13.91 -27.54
N THR A 395 -40.72 -14.44 -28.04
CA THR A 395 -39.69 -15.07 -27.21
C THR A 395 -38.39 -14.28 -27.38
N LEU A 396 -37.90 -13.71 -26.28
CA LEU A 396 -36.60 -13.04 -26.24
C LEU A 396 -35.48 -14.08 -26.17
N ARG A 397 -34.50 -13.94 -27.06
CA ARG A 397 -33.31 -14.80 -27.12
C ARG A 397 -32.07 -13.92 -27.24
N THR A 398 -30.92 -14.44 -26.86
CA THR A 398 -29.63 -13.80 -27.19
C THR A 398 -29.40 -13.87 -28.70
N ALA A 399 -28.65 -12.93 -29.27
CA ALA A 399 -28.29 -13.02 -30.67
C ALA A 399 -27.39 -14.25 -30.90
N ASP A 400 -27.37 -14.76 -32.13
CA ASP A 400 -26.69 -16.01 -32.52
C ASP A 400 -27.18 -17.27 -31.78
N ASN A 401 -28.37 -17.23 -31.15
CA ASN A 401 -28.93 -18.36 -30.41
C ASN A 401 -30.24 -18.88 -31.03
N GLY A 402 -30.19 -20.08 -31.61
CA GLY A 402 -31.35 -20.76 -32.17
C GLY A 402 -31.89 -20.07 -33.43
N PRO A 403 -33.19 -19.71 -33.50
CA PRO A 403 -33.78 -18.98 -34.63
C PRO A 403 -33.50 -17.47 -34.59
N ALA A 404 -32.79 -16.96 -33.56
CA ALA A 404 -32.33 -15.58 -33.55
C ALA A 404 -31.08 -15.45 -34.43
N GLY A 405 -31.07 -14.43 -35.31
CA GLY A 405 -29.92 -14.14 -36.15
C GLY A 405 -28.74 -13.52 -35.39
N GLN A 406 -27.67 -13.19 -36.12
CA GLN A 406 -26.49 -12.52 -35.58
C GLN A 406 -26.62 -10.99 -35.70
N THR A 407 -25.99 -10.27 -34.79
CA THR A 407 -25.87 -8.81 -34.89
C THR A 407 -24.58 -8.45 -35.65
N VAL A 408 -24.62 -7.43 -36.50
CA VAL A 408 -23.42 -6.93 -37.19
C VAL A 408 -23.25 -5.44 -36.88
N GLN A 409 -22.14 -5.09 -36.26
CA GLN A 409 -21.85 -3.69 -35.92
C GLN A 409 -21.57 -2.87 -37.18
N GLY A 410 -22.14 -1.66 -37.26
CA GLY A 410 -21.85 -0.70 -38.33
C GLY A 410 -22.50 -1.01 -39.68
N ALA A 411 -23.35 -2.05 -39.77
CA ALA A 411 -24.12 -2.39 -40.96
C ALA A 411 -25.60 -2.05 -40.77
N LEU A 412 -26.28 -1.70 -41.87
CA LEU A 412 -27.73 -1.54 -41.91
C LEU A 412 -28.33 -2.58 -42.85
N GLU A 413 -29.49 -3.14 -42.48
CA GLU A 413 -30.23 -4.08 -43.32
C GLU A 413 -30.91 -3.34 -44.49
N ALA A 414 -30.69 -3.82 -45.71
CA ALA A 414 -31.29 -3.25 -46.91
C ALA A 414 -32.72 -3.77 -47.13
N SER A 415 -33.53 -3.01 -47.86
CA SER A 415 -34.85 -3.50 -48.28
C SER A 415 -34.71 -4.72 -49.18
N THR A 416 -35.62 -5.69 -49.00
CA THR A 416 -35.70 -6.90 -49.82
C THR A 416 -36.35 -6.65 -51.20
N VAL A 417 -36.79 -5.43 -51.49
CA VAL A 417 -37.52 -5.08 -52.72
C VAL A 417 -36.57 -4.99 -53.93
N ASP A 418 -36.88 -5.75 -54.98
CA ASP A 418 -36.25 -5.59 -56.29
C ASP A 418 -37.09 -4.67 -57.18
N ILE A 419 -36.51 -3.51 -57.50
CA ILE A 419 -37.13 -2.46 -58.31
C ILE A 419 -37.48 -2.98 -59.72
N GLY A 420 -36.70 -3.87 -60.32
CA GLY A 420 -36.95 -4.40 -61.66
C GLY A 420 -38.19 -5.28 -61.74
N GLU A 421 -38.40 -6.12 -60.72
CA GLU A 421 -39.58 -6.98 -60.61
C GLU A 421 -40.83 -6.15 -60.30
N GLU A 422 -40.74 -5.20 -59.37
CA GLU A 422 -41.85 -4.31 -59.01
C GLU A 422 -42.31 -3.46 -60.21
N PHE A 423 -41.38 -2.94 -61.02
CA PHE A 423 -41.75 -2.22 -62.25
C PHE A 423 -42.47 -3.11 -63.26
N THR A 424 -42.03 -4.36 -63.40
CA THR A 424 -42.68 -5.31 -64.31
C THR A 424 -44.09 -5.65 -63.83
N SER A 425 -44.25 -5.90 -62.53
CA SER A 425 -45.56 -6.11 -61.89
C SER A 425 -46.49 -4.91 -62.07
N MET A 426 -45.99 -3.68 -61.91
CA MET A 426 -46.74 -2.46 -62.19
C MET A 426 -47.20 -2.39 -63.66
N ILE A 427 -46.33 -2.73 -64.62
CA ILE A 427 -46.70 -2.75 -66.05
C ILE A 427 -47.79 -3.80 -66.31
N VAL A 428 -47.71 -4.97 -65.67
CA VAL A 428 -48.74 -6.01 -65.81
C VAL A 428 -50.07 -5.52 -65.26
N VAL A 429 -50.09 -4.93 -64.07
CA VAL A 429 -51.31 -4.35 -63.45
C VAL A 429 -51.88 -3.24 -64.33
N GLN A 430 -51.05 -2.35 -64.87
CA GLN A 430 -51.49 -1.29 -65.79
C GLN A 430 -52.07 -1.83 -67.10
N ARG A 431 -51.45 -2.87 -67.68
CA ARG A 431 -51.97 -3.54 -68.88
C ARG A 431 -53.29 -4.26 -68.58
N ALA A 432 -53.40 -4.93 -67.44
CA ALA A 432 -54.63 -5.57 -67.00
C ALA A 432 -55.75 -4.53 -66.82
N TYR A 433 -55.46 -3.40 -66.16
CA TYR A 433 -56.40 -2.29 -66.03
C TYR A 433 -56.84 -1.72 -67.38
N SER A 434 -55.89 -1.51 -68.31
CA SER A 434 -56.18 -1.03 -69.66
C SER A 434 -57.04 -2.02 -70.45
N ALA A 435 -56.80 -3.32 -70.30
CA ALA A 435 -57.60 -4.38 -70.89
C ALA A 435 -59.03 -4.40 -70.30
N SER A 436 -59.17 -4.32 -68.98
CA SER A 436 -60.47 -4.21 -68.29
C SER A 436 -61.23 -2.96 -68.73
N ALA A 437 -60.56 -1.81 -68.83
CA ALA A 437 -61.16 -0.58 -69.34
C ALA A 437 -61.61 -0.72 -70.80
N LYS A 438 -60.84 -1.45 -71.63
CA LYS A 438 -61.24 -1.71 -73.02
C LYS A 438 -62.45 -2.63 -73.10
N ILE A 439 -62.54 -3.66 -72.26
CA ILE A 439 -63.73 -4.52 -72.14
C ILE A 439 -64.95 -3.67 -71.79
N ILE A 440 -64.86 -2.79 -70.80
CA ILE A 440 -65.95 -1.86 -70.41
C ILE A 440 -66.34 -0.97 -71.59
N SER A 441 -65.39 -0.30 -72.24
CA SER A 441 -65.70 0.58 -73.39
C SER A 441 -66.40 -0.15 -74.54
N THR A 442 -66.05 -1.41 -74.76
CA THR A 442 -66.64 -2.23 -75.83
C THR A 442 -68.04 -2.68 -75.43
N ALA A 443 -68.25 -3.03 -74.16
CA ALA A 443 -69.57 -3.32 -73.61
C ALA A 443 -70.50 -2.09 -73.70
N ASP A 444 -70.02 -0.91 -73.34
CA ASP A 444 -70.77 0.35 -73.45
C ASP A 444 -71.15 0.65 -74.90
N GLN A 445 -70.24 0.46 -75.85
CA GLN A 445 -70.53 0.63 -77.28
C GLN A 445 -71.61 -0.36 -77.78
N MET A 446 -71.59 -1.61 -77.31
CA MET A 446 -72.64 -2.59 -77.65
C MET A 446 -73.99 -2.22 -77.03
N LEU A 447 -73.99 -1.70 -75.79
CA LEU A 447 -75.20 -1.21 -75.13
C LEU A 447 -75.79 0.00 -75.85
N GLU A 448 -74.95 0.92 -76.30
CA GLU A 448 -75.37 2.09 -77.08
C GLU A 448 -75.98 1.67 -78.43
N GLU A 449 -75.38 0.71 -79.14
CA GLU A 449 -75.95 0.22 -80.40
C GLU A 449 -77.26 -0.56 -80.17
N LEU A 450 -77.37 -1.34 -79.09
CA LEU A 450 -78.64 -1.98 -78.68
C LEU A 450 -79.74 -0.95 -78.41
N MET A 451 -79.42 0.15 -77.72
CA MET A 451 -80.34 1.26 -77.50
C MET A 451 -80.77 1.93 -78.83
N ARG A 452 -79.86 2.01 -79.80
CA ARG A 452 -80.10 2.59 -81.13
C ARG A 452 -81.01 1.73 -82.01
N VAL A 453 -80.92 0.40 -81.90
CA VAL A 453 -81.76 -0.58 -82.63
C VAL A 453 -83.21 -0.61 -82.11
N LYS A 454 -83.47 -0.16 -80.87
CA LYS A 454 -84.82 -0.09 -80.31
C LYS A 454 -85.69 1.04 -80.90
N ARG A 455 -85.14 1.90 -81.76
CA ARG A 455 -85.83 3.11 -82.24
C ARG A 455 -86.54 2.95 -83.58
#